data_AF-A0A812QIK8-F1
#
_entry.id   AF-A0A812QIK8-F1
#
_cell.length_a   1.000
_cell.length_b   1.000
_cell.length_c   1.000
_cell.angle_alpha   90.00
_cell.angle_beta   90.00
_cell.angle_gamma   90.00
#
_symmetry.space_group_name_H-M   'P 1'
#
loop_
_entity.id
_entity.type
_entity.pdbx_description
1 polymer ?
#
loop_
_entity_poly.entity_id
_entity_poly.type
_entity_poly.pdbx_seq_one_letter_code
_entity_poly.pdbx_strand_id
1 'polypeptide(L)'
;MSEKITIGIHSASWTEHSRRVLQGLLNYIEEFPNIQVRDFRFSSNDPNLVGNPPWTGKVDGAIVAAGRNPGITTWIRRGKVPVVMASADLIDSGFVSVYTDVHSVGRLAASHLTEAGFENIAFVGYQKSDGSKRRRDGLADELAKRGIKLKALALKEIPVDSVEDEREISDSTVEKVQQLLDKSPKPLAVVALNDVVAEFIAKVAREMGISIPDELGVLGVGDSERARMADPPISSVQTPGVEIGYRCASLLHSMILGNSPKETVFEIPAEKVTARRSTTGWKRAAITDIDRAVNYIRDHACDGIRLKDVASA
;
A
#
# COMPACT_ATOMS: atom_id res chain seq x y z
N MET A 1 -4.18 36.51 -22.10
CA MET A 1 -4.14 35.89 -20.77
C MET A 1 -4.54 34.44 -20.97
N SER A 2 -3.68 33.47 -20.64
CA SER A 2 -4.05 32.06 -20.71
C SER A 2 -5.25 31.81 -19.79
N GLU A 3 -6.24 31.07 -20.26
CA GLU A 3 -7.39 30.67 -19.45
C GLU A 3 -6.91 29.89 -18.21
N LYS A 4 -7.48 30.20 -17.05
CA LYS A 4 -7.07 29.60 -15.77
C LYS A 4 -7.71 28.22 -15.66
N ILE A 5 -6.90 27.17 -15.56
CA ILE A 5 -7.37 25.78 -15.44
C ILE A 5 -7.46 25.41 -13.97
N THR A 6 -8.55 24.73 -13.59
CA THR A 6 -8.82 24.27 -12.23
C THR A 6 -8.85 22.75 -12.22
N ILE A 7 -7.92 22.11 -11.52
CA ILE A 7 -7.89 20.66 -11.32
C ILE A 7 -8.46 20.34 -9.94
N GLY A 8 -9.44 19.44 -9.90
CA GLY A 8 -9.92 18.83 -8.67
C GLY A 8 -9.07 17.62 -8.28
N ILE A 9 -8.76 17.45 -7.01
CA ILE A 9 -8.19 16.20 -6.50
C ILE A 9 -9.03 15.66 -5.36
N HIS A 10 -9.21 14.35 -5.35
CA HIS A 10 -9.79 13.62 -4.24
C HIS A 10 -8.69 13.11 -3.30
N SER A 11 -8.49 13.77 -2.17
CA SER A 11 -7.49 13.38 -1.16
C SER A 11 -8.08 12.66 0.05
N ALA A 12 -9.28 12.05 -0.05
CA ALA A 12 -10.10 11.69 1.12
C ALA A 12 -9.56 10.59 2.06
N SER A 13 -8.36 10.09 1.84
CA SER A 13 -7.67 9.34 2.86
C SER A 13 -6.27 9.91 2.93
N TRP A 14 -5.85 10.38 4.11
CA TRP A 14 -4.46 10.78 4.36
C TRP A 14 -3.53 9.55 4.37
N THR A 15 -3.74 8.62 3.44
CA THR A 15 -2.81 7.55 3.15
C THR A 15 -1.55 8.15 2.56
N GLU A 16 -0.43 7.48 2.80
CA GLU A 16 0.84 7.91 2.24
C GLU A 16 0.81 7.97 0.70
N HIS A 17 0.06 7.04 0.07
CA HIS A 17 -0.16 7.05 -1.36
C HIS A 17 -0.83 8.36 -1.83
N SER A 18 -1.94 8.76 -1.21
CA SER A 18 -2.63 10.00 -1.57
C SER A 18 -1.78 11.25 -1.32
N ARG A 19 -0.97 11.29 -0.24
CA ARG A 19 -0.03 12.38 0.01
C ARG A 19 1.02 12.50 -1.10
N ARG A 20 1.62 11.37 -1.51
CA ARG A 20 2.62 11.32 -2.57
C ARG A 20 2.03 11.69 -3.94
N VAL A 21 0.81 11.24 -4.23
CA VAL A 21 0.08 11.64 -5.45
C VAL A 21 -0.19 13.14 -5.46
N LEU A 22 -0.63 13.72 -4.33
CA LEU A 22 -0.79 15.17 -4.20
C LEU A 22 0.54 15.89 -4.43
N GLN A 23 1.65 15.42 -3.83
CA GLN A 23 2.97 16.00 -4.06
C GLN A 23 3.36 15.98 -5.54
N GLY A 24 3.12 14.88 -6.25
CA GLY A 24 3.36 14.78 -7.69
C GLY A 24 2.55 15.78 -8.52
N LEU A 25 1.27 15.94 -8.18
CA LEU A 25 0.42 16.98 -8.78
C LEU A 25 0.98 18.39 -8.49
N LEU A 26 1.40 18.66 -7.26
CA LEU A 26 1.96 19.95 -6.87
C LEU A 26 3.25 20.25 -7.65
N ASN A 27 4.15 19.27 -7.79
CA ASN A 27 5.36 19.41 -8.61
C ASN A 27 5.00 19.77 -10.07
N TYR A 28 3.96 19.14 -10.64
CA TYR A 28 3.53 19.46 -12.00
C TYR A 28 3.03 20.90 -12.12
N ILE A 29 2.17 21.38 -11.20
CA ILE A 29 1.60 22.74 -11.33
C ILE A 29 2.63 23.86 -11.10
N GLU A 30 3.75 23.57 -10.42
CA GLU A 30 4.87 24.53 -10.31
C GLU A 30 5.43 24.90 -11.70
N GLU A 31 5.35 23.99 -12.67
CA GLU A 31 5.75 24.22 -14.07
C GLU A 31 4.66 24.93 -14.89
N PHE A 32 3.41 24.96 -14.40
CA PHE A 32 2.24 25.47 -15.11
C PHE A 32 1.42 26.45 -14.25
N PRO A 33 1.86 27.72 -14.12
CA PRO A 33 1.29 28.69 -13.17
C PRO A 33 -0.16 29.10 -13.48
N ASN A 34 -0.70 28.73 -14.64
CA ASN A 34 -2.11 28.93 -14.99
C ASN A 34 -3.04 27.84 -14.42
N ILE A 35 -2.49 26.79 -13.82
CA ILE A 35 -3.24 25.70 -13.18
C ILE A 35 -3.39 25.99 -11.68
N GLN A 36 -4.61 25.85 -11.17
CA GLN A 36 -4.91 25.86 -9.74
C GLN A 36 -5.52 24.52 -9.31
N VAL A 37 -5.30 24.14 -8.05
CA VAL A 37 -5.82 22.88 -7.49
C VAL A 37 -6.92 23.15 -6.46
N ARG A 38 -7.96 22.33 -6.48
CA ARG A 38 -9.00 22.28 -5.46
C ARG A 38 -9.11 20.87 -4.88
N ASP A 39 -8.96 20.76 -3.57
CA ASP A 39 -9.20 19.50 -2.87
C ASP A 39 -10.70 19.30 -2.62
N PHE A 40 -11.19 18.10 -2.90
CA PHE A 40 -12.56 17.68 -2.61
C PHE A 40 -12.52 16.47 -1.70
N ARG A 41 -13.30 16.50 -0.63
CA ARG A 41 -13.46 15.39 0.29
C ARG A 41 -14.81 14.72 0.06
N PHE A 42 -14.80 13.43 -0.24
CA PHE A 42 -15.99 12.59 -0.23
C PHE A 42 -15.58 11.19 0.25
N SER A 43 -16.53 10.41 0.74
CA SER A 43 -16.25 8.99 0.99
C SER A 43 -16.59 8.21 -0.27
N SER A 44 -15.58 7.62 -0.92
CA SER A 44 -15.85 6.68 -2.02
C SER A 44 -16.60 5.42 -1.54
N ASN A 45 -16.60 5.19 -0.22
CA ASN A 45 -17.27 4.07 0.43
C ASN A 45 -18.71 4.40 0.87
N ASP A 46 -19.20 5.62 0.60
CA ASP A 46 -20.60 5.96 0.86
C ASP A 46 -21.53 5.11 -0.04
N PRO A 47 -22.34 4.19 0.53
CA PRO A 47 -23.23 3.35 -0.28
C PRO A 47 -24.32 4.16 -1.00
N ASN A 48 -24.52 5.43 -0.61
CA ASN A 48 -25.52 6.33 -1.16
C ASN A 48 -24.82 7.51 -1.86
N LEU A 49 -24.09 7.23 -2.94
CA LEU A 49 -23.59 8.27 -3.85
C LEU A 49 -24.75 8.99 -4.55
N VAL A 50 -25.38 9.94 -3.84
CA VAL A 50 -26.51 10.73 -4.31
C VAL A 50 -26.02 12.00 -4.99
N GLY A 51 -26.76 12.44 -6.02
CA GLY A 51 -26.48 13.69 -6.73
C GLY A 51 -25.24 13.64 -7.63
N ASN A 52 -24.60 14.79 -7.75
CA ASN A 52 -23.41 15.01 -8.56
C ASN A 52 -22.15 14.99 -7.68
N PRO A 53 -21.00 14.61 -8.24
CA PRO A 53 -19.73 14.77 -7.55
C PRO A 53 -19.46 16.19 -7.05
N PRO A 54 -18.73 16.36 -5.93
CA PRO A 54 -18.51 17.67 -5.33
C PRO A 54 -17.73 18.64 -6.22
N TRP A 55 -17.03 18.13 -7.25
CA TRP A 55 -16.28 18.90 -8.24
C TRP A 55 -17.12 19.38 -9.43
N THR A 56 -18.37 18.90 -9.61
CA THR A 56 -19.22 19.26 -10.74
C THR A 56 -19.43 20.78 -10.84
N GLY A 57 -19.10 21.36 -12.00
CA GLY A 57 -19.22 22.79 -12.25
C GLY A 57 -18.22 23.67 -11.49
N LYS A 58 -17.21 23.08 -10.83
CA LYS A 58 -16.22 23.81 -10.02
C LYS A 58 -14.78 23.64 -10.50
N VAL A 59 -14.54 22.70 -11.41
CA VAL A 59 -13.23 22.33 -11.96
C VAL A 59 -13.34 22.02 -13.44
N ASP A 60 -12.21 22.04 -14.12
CA ASP A 60 -12.06 21.69 -15.53
C ASP A 60 -11.69 20.22 -15.73
N GLY A 61 -11.15 19.57 -14.70
CA GLY A 61 -10.83 18.15 -14.66
C GLY A 61 -10.63 17.64 -13.24
N ALA A 62 -10.65 16.31 -13.03
CA ALA A 62 -10.46 15.72 -11.71
C ALA A 62 -9.47 14.54 -11.68
N ILE A 63 -8.63 14.47 -10.65
CA ILE A 63 -7.82 13.31 -10.28
C ILE A 63 -8.53 12.59 -9.13
N VAL A 64 -8.85 11.32 -9.33
CA VAL A 64 -9.66 10.54 -8.38
C VAL A 64 -8.95 9.25 -8.00
N ALA A 65 -8.79 9.01 -6.69
CA ALA A 65 -8.53 7.67 -6.16
C ALA A 65 -9.81 7.18 -5.48
N ALA A 66 -10.38 6.07 -5.93
CA ALA A 66 -11.62 5.54 -5.38
C ALA A 66 -11.62 4.01 -5.38
N GLY A 67 -12.17 3.43 -4.31
CA GLY A 67 -12.41 1.99 -4.20
C GLY A 67 -13.63 1.53 -4.98
N ARG A 68 -13.97 0.24 -4.86
CA ARG A 68 -15.09 -0.37 -5.57
C ARG A 68 -16.41 -0.19 -4.81
N ASN A 69 -17.28 0.65 -5.37
CA ASN A 69 -18.63 0.89 -4.83
C ASN A 69 -19.66 0.88 -5.98
N PRO A 70 -20.82 0.18 -5.85
CA PRO A 70 -21.90 0.25 -6.83
C PRO A 70 -22.23 1.69 -7.26
N GLY A 71 -22.18 1.96 -8.55
CA GLY A 71 -22.52 3.27 -9.10
C GLY A 71 -21.42 4.33 -9.02
N ILE A 72 -20.24 4.06 -8.42
CA ILE A 72 -19.12 5.03 -8.34
C ILE A 72 -18.70 5.53 -9.72
N THR A 73 -18.61 4.63 -10.71
CA THR A 73 -18.22 4.99 -12.08
C THR A 73 -19.25 5.90 -12.73
N THR A 74 -20.54 5.55 -12.61
CA THR A 74 -21.66 6.38 -13.08
C THR A 74 -21.66 7.73 -12.39
N TRP A 75 -21.44 7.76 -11.08
CA TRP A 75 -21.39 8.99 -10.29
C TRP A 75 -20.23 9.89 -10.73
N ILE A 76 -19.01 9.37 -10.87
CA ILE A 76 -17.85 10.10 -11.41
C ILE A 76 -18.19 10.70 -12.79
N ARG A 77 -18.84 9.93 -13.68
CA ARG A 77 -19.24 10.41 -15.02
C ARG A 77 -20.25 11.56 -14.98
N ARG A 78 -21.08 11.68 -13.95
CA ARG A 78 -21.98 12.85 -13.76
C ARG A 78 -21.20 14.15 -13.49
N GLY A 79 -19.92 14.05 -13.12
CA GLY A 79 -18.97 15.15 -13.04
C GLY A 79 -18.90 15.99 -14.32
N LYS A 80 -19.08 15.36 -15.49
CA LYS A 80 -18.99 15.97 -16.83
C LYS A 80 -17.69 16.73 -17.10
N VAL A 81 -16.59 16.27 -16.52
CA VAL A 81 -15.22 16.76 -16.75
C VAL A 81 -14.31 15.57 -17.06
N PRO A 82 -13.18 15.76 -17.76
CA PRO A 82 -12.13 14.76 -17.85
C PRO A 82 -11.70 14.26 -16.46
N VAL A 83 -11.51 12.94 -16.34
CA VAL A 83 -11.10 12.31 -15.09
C VAL A 83 -9.92 11.37 -15.35
N VAL A 84 -8.90 11.47 -14.49
CA VAL A 84 -7.80 10.51 -14.40
C VAL A 84 -7.84 9.81 -13.05
N MET A 85 -7.81 8.48 -13.06
CA MET A 85 -7.77 7.66 -11.86
C MET A 85 -6.33 7.49 -11.37
N ALA A 86 -6.08 7.70 -10.08
CA ALA A 86 -4.77 7.52 -9.42
C ALA A 86 -4.72 6.22 -8.58
N SER A 87 -5.36 5.16 -9.07
CA SER A 87 -5.53 3.89 -8.36
C SER A 87 -5.59 2.70 -9.31
N ALA A 88 -5.20 1.53 -8.81
CA ALA A 88 -5.36 0.24 -9.51
C ALA A 88 -6.79 -0.35 -9.38
N ASP A 89 -7.69 0.36 -8.71
CA ASP A 89 -9.13 0.07 -8.69
C ASP A 89 -9.81 0.75 -9.89
N LEU A 90 -10.89 0.12 -10.38
CA LEU A 90 -11.72 0.63 -11.49
C LEU A 90 -10.99 0.77 -12.84
N ILE A 91 -9.89 0.07 -13.10
CA ILE A 91 -9.17 0.24 -14.37
C ILE A 91 -10.01 -0.14 -15.60
N ASP A 92 -10.93 -1.10 -15.44
CA ASP A 92 -11.83 -1.58 -16.48
C ASP A 92 -13.06 -0.66 -16.67
N SER A 93 -13.10 0.49 -16.00
CA SER A 93 -14.21 1.44 -16.06
C SER A 93 -14.20 2.34 -17.29
N GLY A 94 -13.12 2.34 -18.07
CA GLY A 94 -12.91 3.21 -19.24
C GLY A 94 -12.45 4.63 -18.89
N PHE A 95 -12.00 4.88 -17.66
CA PHE A 95 -11.24 6.09 -17.33
C PHE A 95 -9.75 5.90 -17.63
N VAL A 96 -9.06 7.00 -17.93
CA VAL A 96 -7.59 7.00 -17.94
C VAL A 96 -7.12 6.73 -16.52
N SER A 97 -6.25 5.74 -16.33
CA SER A 97 -5.80 5.28 -15.02
C SER A 97 -4.28 5.25 -14.98
N VAL A 98 -3.70 5.84 -13.93
CA VAL A 98 -2.27 5.76 -13.62
C VAL A 98 -2.11 5.09 -12.27
N TYR A 99 -1.35 4.01 -12.19
CA TYR A 99 -1.16 3.27 -10.94
C TYR A 99 0.18 2.55 -10.87
N THR A 100 0.53 2.05 -9.69
CA THR A 100 1.75 1.26 -9.49
C THR A 100 1.66 -0.11 -10.16
N ASP A 101 2.63 -0.45 -11.02
CA ASP A 101 2.76 -1.78 -11.63
C ASP A 101 2.77 -2.87 -10.55
N VAL A 102 1.73 -3.70 -10.54
CA VAL A 102 1.54 -4.75 -9.54
C VAL A 102 2.55 -5.90 -9.67
N HIS A 103 3.05 -6.17 -10.88
CA HIS A 103 4.11 -7.17 -11.09
C HIS A 103 5.46 -6.66 -10.59
N SER A 104 5.76 -5.37 -10.73
CA SER A 104 6.97 -4.79 -10.12
C SER A 104 6.94 -4.89 -8.59
N VAL A 105 5.79 -4.64 -7.95
CA VAL A 105 5.61 -4.82 -6.51
C VAL A 105 5.82 -6.28 -6.13
N GLY A 106 5.16 -7.21 -6.85
CA GLY A 106 5.29 -8.64 -6.65
C GLY A 106 6.73 -9.13 -6.78
N ARG A 107 7.45 -8.64 -7.79
CA ARG A 107 8.84 -9.00 -8.07
C ARG A 107 9.78 -8.55 -6.96
N LEU A 108 9.66 -7.30 -6.52
CA LEU A 108 10.46 -6.74 -5.42
C LEU A 108 10.18 -7.48 -4.12
N ALA A 109 8.92 -7.73 -3.80
CA ALA A 109 8.53 -8.48 -2.60
C ALA A 109 9.03 -9.92 -2.63
N ALA A 110 8.84 -10.63 -3.74
CA ALA A 110 9.29 -12.01 -3.91
C ALA A 110 10.82 -12.12 -3.80
N SER A 111 11.58 -11.24 -4.47
CA SER A 111 13.04 -11.22 -4.38
C SER A 111 13.50 -10.98 -2.95
N HIS A 112 12.98 -9.92 -2.31
CA HIS A 112 13.35 -9.54 -0.96
C HIS A 112 13.10 -10.67 0.07
N LEU A 113 11.91 -11.28 0.03
CA LEU A 113 11.56 -12.31 1.00
C LEU A 113 12.31 -13.62 0.77
N THR A 114 12.50 -14.03 -0.49
CA THR A 114 13.26 -15.25 -0.79
C THR A 114 14.76 -15.07 -0.50
N GLU A 115 15.33 -13.90 -0.77
CA GLU A 115 16.70 -13.55 -0.39
C GLU A 115 16.90 -13.47 1.13
N ALA A 116 15.86 -13.10 1.88
CA ALA A 116 15.83 -13.19 3.34
C ALA A 116 15.72 -14.65 3.83
N GLY A 117 15.24 -15.56 2.98
CA GLY A 117 15.19 -17.02 3.20
C GLY A 117 13.78 -17.62 3.23
N PHE A 118 12.72 -16.83 3.00
CA PHE A 118 11.35 -17.19 3.36
C PHE A 118 10.81 -18.11 2.28
N GLU A 119 10.51 -19.35 2.66
CA GLU A 119 10.00 -20.38 1.75
C GLU A 119 8.46 -20.41 1.73
N ASN A 120 7.83 -20.02 2.85
CA ASN A 120 6.38 -19.96 2.97
C ASN A 120 5.95 -18.50 2.93
N ILE A 121 5.16 -18.14 1.92
CA ILE A 121 4.72 -16.76 1.72
C ILE A 121 3.19 -16.71 1.63
N ALA A 122 2.61 -15.78 2.39
CA ALA A 122 1.18 -15.47 2.35
C ALA A 122 0.96 -14.01 1.94
N PHE A 123 -0.18 -13.75 1.30
CA PHE A 123 -0.66 -12.41 1.01
C PHE A 123 -1.92 -12.11 1.83
N VAL A 124 -1.99 -10.93 2.44
CA VAL A 124 -3.17 -10.45 3.16
C VAL A 124 -3.64 -9.15 2.54
N GLY A 125 -4.87 -9.12 2.03
CA GLY A 125 -5.46 -7.92 1.44
C GLY A 125 -6.96 -7.82 1.64
N TYR A 126 -7.65 -7.04 0.81
CA TYR A 126 -9.09 -6.76 0.98
C TYR A 126 -9.97 -7.52 -0.03
N GLN A 127 -11.14 -7.96 0.44
CA GLN A 127 -12.11 -8.72 -0.35
C GLN A 127 -12.72 -7.91 -1.51
N LYS A 128 -12.96 -6.61 -1.28
CA LYS A 128 -13.68 -5.71 -2.20
C LYS A 128 -12.76 -4.66 -2.86
N SER A 129 -11.53 -5.04 -3.22
CA SER A 129 -10.60 -4.19 -3.99
C SER A 129 -10.01 -4.96 -5.15
N ASP A 130 -10.10 -4.39 -6.35
CA ASP A 130 -9.49 -4.93 -7.57
C ASP A 130 -7.98 -4.71 -7.54
N GLY A 131 -7.53 -3.57 -7.03
CA GLY A 131 -6.12 -3.30 -6.74
C GLY A 131 -5.53 -4.35 -5.80
N SER A 132 -6.28 -4.78 -4.78
CA SER A 132 -5.85 -5.87 -3.89
C SER A 132 -5.74 -7.21 -4.58
N LYS A 133 -6.70 -7.55 -5.46
CA LYS A 133 -6.64 -8.79 -6.24
C LYS A 133 -5.46 -8.78 -7.21
N ARG A 134 -5.28 -7.68 -7.95
CA ARG A 134 -4.17 -7.48 -8.90
C ARG A 134 -2.81 -7.55 -8.21
N ARG A 135 -2.66 -6.96 -7.03
CA ARG A 135 -1.41 -7.05 -6.24
C ARG A 135 -1.12 -8.48 -5.77
N ARG A 136 -2.14 -9.21 -5.32
CA ARG A 136 -2.04 -10.64 -4.99
C ARG A 136 -1.60 -11.45 -6.21
N ASP A 137 -2.22 -11.23 -7.36
CA ASP A 137 -1.94 -11.99 -8.59
C ASP A 137 -0.52 -11.68 -9.12
N GLY A 138 -0.13 -10.40 -9.14
CA GLY A 138 1.24 -10.01 -9.50
C GLY A 138 2.31 -10.62 -8.59
N LEU A 139 2.05 -10.74 -7.28
CA LEU A 139 2.93 -11.46 -6.36
C LEU A 139 2.92 -12.97 -6.62
N ALA A 140 1.73 -13.56 -6.84
CA ALA A 140 1.60 -14.99 -7.09
C ALA A 140 2.39 -15.42 -8.34
N ASP A 141 2.34 -14.64 -9.41
CA ASP A 141 3.07 -14.90 -10.66
C ASP A 141 4.58 -14.86 -10.44
N GLU A 142 5.08 -13.90 -9.64
CA GLU A 142 6.51 -13.74 -9.36
C GLU A 142 7.05 -14.82 -8.41
N LEU A 143 6.22 -15.31 -7.50
CA LEU A 143 6.52 -16.46 -6.64
C LEU A 143 6.46 -17.80 -7.39
N ALA A 144 5.53 -17.95 -8.34
CA ALA A 144 5.42 -19.14 -9.17
C ALA A 144 6.70 -19.36 -10.01
N LYS A 145 7.33 -18.29 -10.50
CA LYS A 145 8.66 -18.34 -11.16
C LYS A 145 9.77 -18.90 -10.27
N ARG A 146 9.57 -18.92 -8.95
CA ARG A 146 10.49 -19.45 -7.93
C ARG A 146 10.01 -20.78 -7.32
N GLY A 147 8.94 -21.38 -7.85
CA GLY A 147 8.36 -22.61 -7.32
C GLY A 147 7.61 -22.45 -6.00
N ILE A 148 7.33 -21.21 -5.56
CA ILE A 148 6.64 -20.93 -4.30
C ILE A 148 5.15 -20.70 -4.57
N LYS A 149 4.29 -21.46 -3.89
CA LYS A 149 2.83 -21.29 -3.96
C LYS A 149 2.38 -20.26 -2.94
N LEU A 150 1.75 -19.18 -3.41
CA LEU A 150 1.19 -18.15 -2.54
C LEU A 150 -0.07 -18.64 -1.80
N LYS A 151 -0.08 -18.50 -0.47
CA LYS A 151 -1.34 -18.53 0.32
C LYS A 151 -1.95 -17.13 0.33
N ALA A 152 -3.27 -17.00 0.34
CA ALA A 152 -3.91 -15.69 0.38
C ALA A 152 -5.08 -15.64 1.35
N LEU A 153 -5.20 -14.53 2.08
CA LEU A 153 -6.32 -14.18 2.93
C LEU A 153 -6.89 -12.83 2.50
N ALA A 154 -8.20 -12.77 2.32
CA ALA A 154 -8.90 -11.53 2.01
C ALA A 154 -9.76 -11.11 3.21
N LEU A 155 -9.48 -9.93 3.75
CA LEU A 155 -10.14 -9.31 4.90
C LEU A 155 -11.23 -8.32 4.46
N LYS A 156 -12.07 -7.92 5.40
CA LYS A 156 -12.82 -6.66 5.26
C LYS A 156 -11.82 -5.50 5.32
N GLU A 157 -12.18 -4.38 4.70
CA GLU A 157 -11.34 -3.18 4.72
C GLU A 157 -11.15 -2.70 6.16
N ILE A 158 -9.90 -2.41 6.52
CA ILE A 158 -9.52 -1.87 7.82
C ILE A 158 -9.31 -0.37 7.62
N PRO A 159 -10.11 0.51 8.26
CA PRO A 159 -9.90 1.94 8.11
C PRO A 159 -8.53 2.36 8.64
N VAL A 160 -7.96 3.40 8.04
CA VAL A 160 -6.57 3.82 8.28
C VAL A 160 -6.33 4.24 9.74
N ASP A 161 -7.36 4.75 10.41
CA ASP A 161 -7.29 5.25 11.79
C ASP A 161 -7.64 4.16 12.83
N SER A 162 -8.09 2.98 12.40
CA SER A 162 -8.65 1.94 13.28
C SER A 162 -7.62 0.91 13.80
N VAL A 163 -6.35 1.01 13.40
CA VAL A 163 -5.34 0.02 13.84
C VAL A 163 -5.06 0.12 15.35
N GLU A 164 -5.19 1.34 15.91
CA GLU A 164 -5.06 1.60 17.34
C GLU A 164 -6.38 1.43 18.10
N ASP A 165 -7.53 1.73 17.48
CA ASP A 165 -8.86 1.53 18.09
C ASP A 165 -9.48 0.20 17.64
N GLU A 166 -9.16 -0.86 18.39
CA GLU A 166 -9.66 -2.23 18.17
C GLU A 166 -11.19 -2.33 18.05
N ARG A 167 -11.94 -1.36 18.60
CA ARG A 167 -13.41 -1.35 18.57
C ARG A 167 -13.98 -1.27 17.15
N GLU A 168 -13.18 -0.86 16.17
CA GLU A 168 -13.59 -0.79 14.76
C GLU A 168 -13.16 -2.02 13.93
N ILE A 169 -12.29 -2.88 14.47
CA ILE A 169 -11.87 -4.13 13.81
C ILE A 169 -12.65 -5.29 14.44
N SER A 170 -13.54 -5.91 13.67
CA SER A 170 -14.32 -7.05 14.19
C SER A 170 -13.42 -8.20 14.66
N ASP A 171 -13.77 -8.87 15.76
CA ASP A 171 -13.12 -10.10 16.25
C ASP A 171 -12.90 -11.14 15.13
N SER A 172 -13.89 -11.29 14.24
CA SER A 172 -13.81 -12.18 13.08
C SER A 172 -12.66 -11.89 12.09
N THR A 173 -12.10 -10.68 12.12
CA THR A 173 -10.94 -10.27 11.29
C THR A 173 -9.65 -10.65 11.98
N VAL A 174 -9.55 -10.44 13.30
CA VAL A 174 -8.42 -10.88 14.13
C VAL A 174 -8.30 -12.40 14.07
N GLU A 175 -9.38 -13.14 14.32
CA GLU A 175 -9.40 -14.61 14.29
C GLU A 175 -8.92 -15.18 12.95
N LYS A 176 -9.24 -14.53 11.82
CA LYS A 176 -8.78 -14.98 10.50
C LYS A 176 -7.29 -14.81 10.33
N VAL A 177 -6.72 -13.72 10.83
CA VAL A 177 -5.27 -13.51 10.81
C VAL A 177 -4.59 -14.50 11.76
N GLN A 178 -5.10 -14.67 12.97
CA GLN A 178 -4.58 -15.66 13.92
C GLN A 178 -4.56 -17.08 13.31
N GLN A 179 -5.67 -17.50 12.70
CA GLN A 179 -5.75 -18.80 12.01
C GLN A 179 -4.77 -18.93 10.84
N LEU A 180 -4.55 -17.86 10.07
CA LEU A 180 -3.54 -17.86 9.00
C LEU A 180 -2.13 -18.04 9.56
N LEU A 181 -1.81 -17.30 10.63
CA LEU A 181 -0.47 -17.31 11.25
C LEU A 181 -0.17 -18.64 11.94
N ASP A 182 -1.16 -19.23 12.61
CA ASP A 182 -1.07 -20.50 13.34
C ASP A 182 -0.96 -21.71 12.37
N LYS A 183 -1.81 -21.77 11.35
CA LYS A 183 -1.88 -22.93 10.43
C LYS A 183 -0.85 -22.90 9.31
N SER A 184 -0.01 -21.88 9.23
CA SER A 184 0.98 -21.74 8.17
C SER A 184 2.34 -22.30 8.59
N PRO A 185 3.01 -23.08 7.72
CA PRO A 185 4.35 -23.58 8.01
C PRO A 185 5.31 -22.41 8.23
N LYS A 186 6.16 -22.56 9.25
CA LYS A 186 7.23 -21.62 9.58
C LYS A 186 8.52 -22.05 8.88
N PRO A 187 9.42 -21.11 8.52
CA PRO A 187 9.26 -19.66 8.62
C PRO A 187 8.20 -19.14 7.65
N LEU A 188 7.37 -18.19 8.09
CA LEU A 188 6.33 -17.57 7.27
C LEU A 188 6.71 -16.12 6.99
N ALA A 189 6.53 -15.65 5.75
CA ALA A 189 6.42 -14.22 5.48
C ALA A 189 5.03 -13.86 5.01
N VAL A 190 4.53 -12.72 5.48
CA VAL A 190 3.26 -12.15 5.04
C VAL A 190 3.53 -10.85 4.28
N VAL A 191 3.07 -10.80 3.04
CA VAL A 191 2.99 -9.56 2.24
C VAL A 191 1.60 -8.98 2.43
N ALA A 192 1.53 -7.83 3.08
CA ALA A 192 0.29 -7.10 3.27
C ALA A 192 -0.02 -6.21 2.04
N LEU A 193 -1.31 -5.96 1.80
CA LEU A 193 -1.75 -5.06 0.74
C LEU A 193 -1.15 -3.66 0.88
N ASN A 194 -1.07 -3.15 2.10
CA ASN A 194 -0.53 -1.84 2.46
C ASN A 194 0.06 -1.90 3.88
N ASP A 195 0.72 -0.82 4.30
CA ASP A 195 1.37 -0.76 5.61
C ASP A 195 0.40 -0.79 6.80
N VAL A 196 -0.85 -0.32 6.63
CA VAL A 196 -1.90 -0.38 7.66
C VAL A 196 -2.22 -1.85 7.99
N VAL A 197 -2.42 -2.67 6.96
CA VAL A 197 -2.64 -4.11 7.12
C VAL A 197 -1.39 -4.80 7.66
N ALA A 198 -0.20 -4.37 7.24
CA ALA A 198 1.07 -4.92 7.73
C ALA A 198 1.23 -4.72 9.24
N GLU A 199 0.98 -3.51 9.71
CA GLU A 199 1.03 -3.16 11.14
C GLU A 199 -0.02 -3.94 11.94
N PHE A 200 -1.25 -4.05 11.42
CA PHE A 200 -2.28 -4.87 12.05
C PHE A 200 -1.84 -6.34 12.21
N ILE A 201 -1.23 -6.93 11.17
CA ILE A 201 -0.72 -8.31 11.24
C ILE A 201 0.41 -8.43 12.27
N ALA A 202 1.33 -7.46 12.33
CA ALA A 202 2.42 -7.45 13.29
C ALA A 202 1.90 -7.33 14.73
N LYS A 203 0.86 -6.52 14.96
CA LYS A 203 0.16 -6.44 16.25
C LYS A 203 -0.44 -7.78 16.66
N VAL A 204 -1.24 -8.40 15.80
CA VAL A 204 -1.86 -9.71 16.07
C VAL A 204 -0.80 -10.79 16.34
N ALA A 205 0.29 -10.82 15.58
CA ALA A 205 1.38 -11.75 15.79
C ALA A 205 2.04 -11.57 17.17
N ARG A 206 2.23 -10.32 17.61
CA ARG A 206 2.79 -10.00 18.93
C ARG A 206 1.88 -10.47 20.06
N GLU A 207 0.57 -10.26 19.93
CA GLU A 207 -0.43 -10.75 20.90
C GLU A 207 -0.46 -12.28 20.97
N MET A 208 -0.15 -12.96 19.87
CA MET A 208 0.04 -14.41 19.83
C MET A 208 1.40 -14.88 20.35
N GLY A 209 2.32 -13.97 20.69
CA GLY A 209 3.69 -14.30 21.09
C GLY A 209 4.58 -14.82 19.95
N ILE A 210 4.23 -14.56 18.69
CA ILE A 210 5.01 -14.98 17.51
C ILE A 210 6.16 -13.99 17.29
N SER A 211 7.40 -14.49 17.21
CA SER A 211 8.56 -13.61 17.01
C SER A 211 8.62 -13.04 15.58
N ILE A 212 8.87 -11.73 15.49
CA ILE A 212 9.12 -10.99 14.24
C ILE A 212 10.55 -10.41 14.29
N PRO A 213 11.44 -10.75 13.34
CA PRO A 213 11.19 -11.48 12.09
C PRO A 213 11.39 -13.00 12.18
N ASP A 214 11.70 -13.57 13.36
CA ASP A 214 12.31 -14.91 13.45
C ASP A 214 11.38 -16.05 12.99
N GLU A 215 10.11 -15.97 13.37
CA GLU A 215 9.08 -16.93 12.97
C GLU A 215 8.19 -16.36 11.87
N LEU A 216 8.00 -15.03 11.88
CA LEU A 216 7.14 -14.31 10.96
C LEU A 216 7.84 -13.07 10.38
N GLY A 217 8.08 -13.07 9.07
CA GLY A 217 8.38 -11.85 8.33
C GLY A 217 7.11 -11.09 7.97
N VAL A 218 7.11 -9.75 8.10
CA VAL A 218 5.98 -8.90 7.70
C VAL A 218 6.44 -7.82 6.73
N LEU A 219 5.94 -7.84 5.50
CA LEU A 219 6.26 -6.86 4.45
C LEU A 219 5.02 -6.05 4.07
N GLY A 220 5.08 -4.73 4.21
CA GLY A 220 4.07 -3.80 3.75
C GLY A 220 4.28 -3.28 2.33
N VAL A 221 3.40 -2.36 1.91
CA VAL A 221 3.48 -1.65 0.62
C VAL A 221 3.04 -0.21 0.83
N GLY A 222 3.87 0.74 0.42
CA GLY A 222 3.62 2.17 0.48
C GLY A 222 4.75 2.98 1.12
N ASP A 223 5.60 2.35 1.93
CA ASP A 223 6.68 2.97 2.71
C ASP A 223 6.22 4.19 3.53
N SER A 224 5.11 4.03 4.23
CA SER A 224 4.47 5.05 5.07
C SER A 224 5.15 5.26 6.41
N GLU A 225 4.82 6.39 7.05
CA GLU A 225 5.26 6.70 8.41
C GLU A 225 4.78 5.64 9.41
N ARG A 226 3.60 5.04 9.21
CA ARG A 226 3.12 3.91 10.04
C ARG A 226 4.09 2.74 10.00
N ALA A 227 4.61 2.40 8.82
CA ALA A 227 5.62 1.33 8.71
C ALA A 227 6.91 1.67 9.48
N ARG A 228 7.30 2.95 9.56
CA ARG A 228 8.49 3.38 10.32
C ARG A 228 8.27 3.33 11.83
N MET A 229 7.08 3.69 12.29
CA MET A 229 6.71 3.79 13.71
C MET A 229 6.21 2.47 14.31
N ALA A 230 5.86 1.49 13.48
CA ALA A 230 5.46 0.16 13.92
C ALA A 230 6.57 -0.52 14.75
N ASP A 231 6.16 -1.48 15.57
CA ASP A 231 7.05 -2.25 16.42
C ASP A 231 6.89 -3.77 16.14
N PRO A 232 7.91 -4.46 15.61
CA PRO A 232 9.13 -3.87 15.04
C PRO A 232 8.82 -3.04 13.77
N PRO A 233 9.71 -2.12 13.38
CA PRO A 233 9.53 -1.34 12.15
C PRO A 233 9.34 -2.23 10.91
N ILE A 234 8.31 -1.92 10.12
CA ILE A 234 7.83 -2.71 8.99
C ILE A 234 8.63 -2.41 7.73
N SER A 235 9.28 -3.43 7.17
CA SER A 235 9.80 -3.39 5.80
C SER A 235 8.68 -3.11 4.82
N SER A 236 8.90 -2.29 3.80
CA SER A 236 7.84 -1.92 2.87
C SER A 236 8.33 -1.73 1.45
N VAL A 237 7.53 -2.14 0.47
CA VAL A 237 7.77 -1.83 -0.95
C VAL A 237 7.36 -0.38 -1.21
N GLN A 238 8.30 0.44 -1.68
CA GLN A 238 8.08 1.84 -1.99
C GLN A 238 7.32 1.99 -3.33
N THR A 239 6.15 2.63 -3.28
CA THR A 239 5.35 2.93 -4.47
C THR A 239 5.72 4.30 -5.05
N PRO A 240 5.64 4.48 -6.38
CA PRO A 240 6.07 5.69 -7.07
C PRO A 240 4.96 6.76 -7.05
N GLY A 241 4.44 7.08 -5.86
CA GLY A 241 3.25 7.94 -5.72
C GLY A 241 3.44 9.35 -6.30
N VAL A 242 4.66 9.92 -6.19
CA VAL A 242 5.00 11.23 -6.74
C VAL A 242 4.96 11.20 -8.27
N GLU A 243 5.56 10.18 -8.89
CA GLU A 243 5.51 10.01 -10.35
C GLU A 243 4.08 9.78 -10.85
N ILE A 244 3.29 8.98 -10.13
CA ILE A 244 1.87 8.77 -10.44
C ILE A 244 1.12 10.11 -10.43
N GLY A 245 1.28 10.92 -9.39
CA GLY A 245 0.64 12.23 -9.28
C GLY A 245 1.01 13.18 -10.41
N TYR A 246 2.31 13.25 -10.72
CA TYR A 246 2.82 14.07 -11.82
C TYR A 246 2.24 13.61 -13.16
N ARG A 247 2.26 12.30 -13.42
CA ARG A 247 1.71 11.71 -14.65
C ARG A 247 0.20 11.90 -14.76
N CYS A 248 -0.54 11.78 -13.66
CA CYS A 248 -1.98 12.08 -13.64
C CYS A 248 -2.25 13.53 -14.03
N ALA A 249 -1.51 14.48 -13.46
CA ALA A 249 -1.66 15.90 -13.75
C ALA A 249 -1.37 16.21 -15.22
N SER A 250 -0.27 15.67 -15.75
CA SER A 250 0.12 15.80 -17.15
C SER A 250 -0.95 15.27 -18.12
N LEU A 251 -1.44 14.05 -17.89
CA LEU A 251 -2.48 13.44 -18.71
C LEU A 251 -3.79 14.23 -18.63
N LEU A 252 -4.19 14.63 -17.42
CA LEU A 252 -5.41 15.39 -17.21
C LEU A 252 -5.35 16.75 -17.90
N HIS A 253 -4.23 17.46 -17.78
CA HIS A 253 -4.02 18.74 -18.44
C HIS A 253 -4.15 18.60 -19.97
N SER A 254 -3.53 17.56 -20.56
CA SER A 254 -3.69 17.24 -21.98
C SER A 254 -5.16 16.99 -22.36
N MET A 255 -5.90 16.23 -21.55
CA MET A 255 -7.31 15.92 -21.78
C MET A 255 -8.21 17.16 -21.70
N ILE A 256 -7.93 18.09 -20.77
CA ILE A 256 -8.64 19.37 -20.65
C ILE A 256 -8.46 20.21 -21.91
N LEU A 257 -7.27 20.16 -22.51
CA LEU A 257 -6.96 20.84 -23.78
C LEU A 257 -7.49 20.11 -25.03
N GLY A 258 -8.29 19.05 -24.85
CA GLY A 258 -8.90 18.28 -25.94
C GLY A 258 -8.01 17.16 -26.51
N ASN A 259 -6.84 16.91 -25.92
CA ASN A 259 -5.90 15.89 -26.36
C ASN A 259 -5.98 14.64 -25.48
N SER A 260 -6.92 13.76 -25.81
CA SER A 260 -7.09 12.47 -25.12
C SER A 260 -6.00 11.46 -25.51
N PRO A 261 -5.42 10.72 -24.54
CA PRO A 261 -4.46 9.67 -24.85
C PRO A 261 -5.12 8.51 -25.59
N LYS A 262 -4.33 7.79 -26.41
CA LYS A 262 -4.78 6.56 -27.08
C LYS A 262 -4.94 5.39 -26.09
N GLU A 263 -4.08 5.36 -25.08
CA GLU A 263 -4.09 4.36 -24.01
C GLU A 263 -4.85 4.89 -22.79
N THR A 264 -5.55 4.01 -22.09
CA THR A 264 -6.28 4.34 -20.87
C THR A 264 -5.63 3.79 -19.61
N VAL A 265 -4.53 3.05 -19.72
CA VAL A 265 -3.85 2.41 -18.59
C VAL A 265 -2.36 2.74 -18.66
N PHE A 266 -1.83 3.34 -17.59
CA PHE A 266 -0.43 3.68 -17.44
C PHE A 266 0.10 3.09 -16.13
N GLU A 267 1.04 2.16 -16.23
CA GLU A 267 1.64 1.48 -15.07
C GLU A 267 3.02 2.07 -14.77
N ILE A 268 3.23 2.49 -13.53
CA ILE A 268 4.51 3.04 -13.06
C ILE A 268 5.20 2.01 -12.16
N PRO A 269 6.43 1.56 -12.47
CA PRO A 269 7.15 0.59 -11.64
C PRO A 269 7.36 1.04 -10.19
N ALA A 270 7.19 0.11 -9.25
CA ALA A 270 7.63 0.28 -7.87
C ALA A 270 9.15 0.50 -7.79
N GLU A 271 9.58 1.27 -6.79
CA GLU A 271 10.94 1.79 -6.75
C GLU A 271 11.92 0.79 -6.13
N LYS A 272 11.68 0.40 -4.88
CA LYS A 272 12.55 -0.51 -4.11
C LYS A 272 11.82 -1.09 -2.90
N VAL A 273 12.46 -2.03 -2.21
CA VAL A 273 12.08 -2.40 -0.84
C VAL A 273 12.91 -1.58 0.15
N THR A 274 12.23 -0.85 1.03
CA THR A 274 12.86 -0.27 2.22
C THR A 274 12.85 -1.34 3.31
N ALA A 275 13.99 -2.02 3.46
CA ALA A 275 14.16 -3.09 4.43
C ALA A 275 14.29 -2.55 5.86
N ARG A 276 13.53 -3.14 6.79
CA ARG A 276 13.49 -2.86 8.23
C ARG A 276 13.36 -4.16 9.03
N ARG A 277 13.34 -4.04 10.37
CA ARG A 277 13.40 -5.16 11.32
C ARG A 277 12.34 -6.24 11.06
N SER A 278 11.16 -5.92 10.55
CA SER A 278 10.12 -6.93 10.31
C SER A 278 10.45 -7.99 9.25
N THR A 279 11.49 -7.80 8.42
CA THR A 279 11.99 -8.84 7.51
C THR A 279 13.52 -8.92 7.45
N THR A 280 14.23 -8.11 8.22
CA THR A 280 15.69 -8.14 8.34
C THR A 280 16.13 -8.61 9.71
N GLY A 281 17.18 -9.42 9.78
CA GLY A 281 17.66 -10.04 11.03
C GLY A 281 17.28 -11.51 11.14
N TRP A 282 16.40 -11.97 10.25
CA TRP A 282 16.13 -13.37 10.05
C TRP A 282 17.11 -13.97 9.05
N LYS A 283 18.14 -14.69 9.52
CA LYS A 283 18.86 -15.66 8.68
C LYS A 283 19.42 -16.83 9.49
N ARG A 284 19.15 -18.02 8.96
CA ARG A 284 19.58 -19.34 9.44
C ARG A 284 20.88 -19.82 8.76
N ALA A 285 21.83 -18.92 8.49
CA ALA A 285 23.14 -19.29 7.96
C ALA A 285 24.21 -18.95 9.01
N ALA A 286 24.45 -19.92 9.91
CA ALA A 286 25.30 -19.86 11.09
C ALA A 286 24.79 -18.87 12.16
N ILE A 287 24.15 -19.39 13.23
CA ILE A 287 24.13 -18.65 14.49
C ILE A 287 25.56 -18.71 15.00
N THR A 288 26.38 -17.74 14.63
CA THR A 288 27.63 -17.50 15.33
C THR A 288 27.29 -16.97 16.71
N ASP A 289 28.19 -17.11 17.68
CA ASP A 289 28.00 -16.48 19.00
C ASP A 289 27.86 -14.95 18.88
N ILE A 290 28.33 -14.35 17.77
CA ILE A 290 28.14 -12.93 17.44
C ILE A 290 26.67 -12.63 17.13
N ASP A 291 25.97 -13.49 16.41
CA ASP A 291 24.56 -13.26 16.06
C ASP A 291 23.65 -13.38 17.29
N ARG A 292 23.93 -14.35 18.18
CA ARG A 292 23.28 -14.47 19.49
C ARG A 292 23.53 -13.22 20.35
N ALA A 293 24.78 -12.77 20.42
CA ALA A 293 25.16 -11.57 21.13
C ALA A 293 24.46 -10.31 20.59
N VAL A 294 24.43 -10.12 19.27
CA VAL A 294 23.81 -8.95 18.63
C VAL A 294 22.29 -8.93 18.86
N ASN A 295 21.62 -10.08 18.79
CA ASN A 295 20.18 -10.16 19.04
C ASN A 295 19.86 -9.92 20.52
N TYR A 296 20.60 -10.54 21.44
CA TYR A 296 20.44 -10.28 22.87
C TYR A 296 20.65 -8.81 23.21
N ILE A 297 21.70 -8.19 22.66
CA ILE A 297 21.94 -6.75 22.80
C ILE A 297 20.77 -5.97 22.22
N ARG A 298 20.29 -6.31 21.03
CA ARG A 298 19.20 -5.57 20.36
C ARG A 298 17.90 -5.60 21.16
N ASP A 299 17.57 -6.74 21.76
CA ASP A 299 16.31 -6.91 22.50
C ASP A 299 16.35 -6.28 23.89
N HIS A 300 17.54 -6.19 24.49
CA HIS A 300 17.72 -5.76 25.88
C HIS A 300 18.62 -4.52 26.02
N ALA A 301 18.89 -3.79 24.92
CA ALA A 301 19.79 -2.64 24.90
C ALA A 301 19.43 -1.58 25.94
N CYS A 302 18.12 -1.43 26.18
CA CYS A 302 17.57 -0.45 27.11
C CYS A 302 17.43 -0.97 28.54
N ASP A 303 17.68 -2.26 28.78
CA ASP A 303 17.46 -2.93 30.06
C ASP A 303 18.68 -2.88 30.99
N GLY A 304 19.73 -2.15 30.59
CA GLY A 304 20.97 -2.05 31.37
C GLY A 304 21.80 -3.34 31.37
N ILE A 305 21.73 -4.12 30.29
CA ILE A 305 22.53 -5.33 30.10
C ILE A 305 24.03 -5.08 30.22
N ARG A 306 24.75 -6.09 30.70
CA ARG A 306 26.21 -6.11 30.81
C ARG A 306 26.79 -7.15 29.87
N LEU A 307 28.09 -7.03 29.62
CA LEU A 307 28.82 -7.94 28.72
C LEU A 307 28.65 -9.42 29.07
N LYS A 308 28.53 -9.74 30.38
CA LYS A 308 28.29 -11.10 30.87
C LYS A 308 26.92 -11.65 30.46
N ASP A 309 25.91 -10.79 30.35
CA ASP A 309 24.55 -11.16 30.02
C ASP A 309 24.47 -11.50 28.53
N VAL A 310 25.17 -10.70 27.70
CA VAL A 310 25.38 -10.97 26.27
C VAL A 310 26.19 -12.26 26.04
N ALA A 311 27.26 -12.49 26.81
CA ALA A 311 28.11 -13.66 26.65
C ALA A 311 27.46 -14.97 27.14
N SER A 312 26.36 -14.87 27.90
CA SER A 312 25.59 -16.01 28.42
C SER A 312 24.37 -16.35 27.55
N ALA A 313 24.10 -15.57 26.51
CA ALA A 313 22.99 -15.72 25.57
C ALA A 313 23.36 -16.58 24.34
#